data_AF-A0A520A9H1-F1
#
_entry.id   AF-A0A520A9H1-F1
#
_cell.length_a   1.000
_cell.length_b   1.000
_cell.length_c   1.000
_cell.angle_alpha   90.00
_cell.angle_beta   90.00
_cell.angle_gamma   90.00
#
_symmetry.space_group_name_H-M   'P 1'
#
loop_
_entity.id
_entity.type
_entity.pdbx_description
1 polymer ?
#
loop_
_entity_poly.entity_id
_entity_poly.type
_entity_poly.pdbx_seq_one_letter_code
_entity_poly.pdbx_strand_id
1 'polypeptide(L)'
;MFKTIFKGFQKLHGKEKAETEAEALTAKTVWKENNSVNGLLTKSTFMPFIKALRAEDYEHTDYLFQILWQRARFSSRLKLKTDRGGNSYYWGGIYKPNGSDGAKIMANPELVNLVQQYIDGKVYIDFDLDDLIDEGLTEQ
;
A
#
# COMPACT_ATOMS: atom_id res chain seq x y z
N MET A 1 -25.13 19.77 19.00
CA MET A 1 -25.91 18.53 18.75
C MET A 1 -26.12 18.38 17.24
N PHE A 2 -25.15 17.84 16.50
CA PHE A 2 -25.22 17.66 15.04
C PHE A 2 -25.46 16.18 14.73
N LYS A 3 -26.73 15.78 14.55
CA LYS A 3 -27.12 14.38 14.33
C LYS A 3 -28.20 14.24 13.24
N THR A 4 -28.06 14.91 12.10
CA THR A 4 -29.12 14.84 11.07
C THR A 4 -28.65 14.91 9.61
N ILE A 5 -27.35 15.04 9.32
CA ILE A 5 -26.89 15.17 7.93
C ILE A 5 -26.74 13.79 7.24
N PHE A 6 -26.47 12.72 7.99
CA PHE A 6 -26.16 11.41 7.41
C PHE A 6 -27.37 10.59 6.92
N LYS A 7 -28.58 10.80 7.45
CA LYS A 7 -29.76 9.98 7.07
C LYS A 7 -30.27 10.25 5.66
N GLY A 8 -30.11 11.48 5.15
CA GLY A 8 -30.50 11.84 3.79
C GLY A 8 -29.57 11.25 2.73
N PHE A 9 -28.26 11.27 3.02
CA PHE A 9 -27.21 10.77 2.14
C PHE A 9 -27.31 9.25 1.93
N GLN A 10 -27.47 8.48 3.01
CA GLN A 10 -27.63 7.02 2.93
C GLN A 10 -28.88 6.55 2.17
N LYS A 11 -29.93 7.38 2.10
CA LYS A 11 -31.15 7.07 1.33
C LYS A 11 -30.97 7.27 -0.18
N LEU A 12 -30.10 8.18 -0.61
CA LEU A 12 -29.87 8.51 -2.01
C LEU A 12 -28.84 7.60 -2.68
N HIS A 13 -27.88 7.07 -1.92
CA HIS A 13 -26.74 6.33 -2.47
C HIS A 13 -26.83 4.80 -2.30
N GLY A 14 -27.97 4.29 -1.84
CA GLY A 14 -28.14 2.86 -1.55
C GLY A 14 -27.40 2.47 -0.27
N LYS A 15 -27.83 1.38 0.38
CA LYS A 15 -27.12 0.83 1.54
C LYS A 15 -25.69 0.52 1.10
N GLU A 16 -24.73 1.32 1.56
CA GLU A 16 -23.32 0.95 1.51
C GLU A 16 -23.24 -0.49 2.01
N LYS A 17 -22.66 -1.37 1.18
CA LYS A 17 -22.23 -2.70 1.60
C LYS A 17 -21.59 -2.52 2.97
N ALA A 18 -22.02 -3.32 3.95
CA ALA A 18 -21.39 -3.38 5.27
C ALA A 18 -19.89 -3.18 5.09
N GLU A 19 -19.38 -2.04 5.57
CA GLU A 19 -17.97 -1.70 5.46
C GLU A 19 -17.23 -2.86 6.10
N THR A 20 -16.59 -3.69 5.29
CA THR A 20 -15.55 -4.57 5.79
C THR A 20 -14.52 -3.61 6.37
N GLU A 21 -14.47 -3.47 7.70
CA GLU A 21 -13.47 -2.65 8.35
C GLU A 21 -12.11 -3.12 7.82
N ALA A 22 -11.43 -2.23 7.11
CA ALA A 22 -10.15 -2.55 6.50
C ALA A 22 -9.16 -3.01 7.59
N GLU A 23 -8.45 -4.09 7.33
CA GLU A 23 -7.52 -4.65 8.30
C GLU A 23 -6.28 -3.75 8.41
N ALA A 24 -5.89 -3.40 9.64
CA ALA A 24 -4.64 -2.71 9.89
C ALA A 24 -3.49 -3.74 9.98
N LEU A 25 -2.56 -3.69 9.03
CA LEU A 25 -1.34 -4.48 9.03
C LEU A 25 -0.23 -3.71 9.75
N THR A 26 0.49 -4.43 10.61
CA THR A 26 1.71 -3.98 11.28
C THR A 26 2.94 -4.50 10.56
N ALA A 27 4.12 -3.89 10.83
CA ALA A 27 5.40 -4.40 10.31
C ALA A 27 5.58 -5.89 10.65
N LYS A 28 5.03 -6.34 11.78
CA LYS A 28 5.01 -7.76 12.17
C LYS A 28 4.01 -8.59 11.38
N THR A 29 2.75 -8.16 11.29
CA THR A 29 1.66 -8.97 10.74
C THR A 29 1.59 -8.95 9.22
N VAL A 30 2.29 -8.05 8.54
CA VAL A 30 2.40 -8.05 7.07
C VAL A 30 3.22 -9.23 6.55
N TRP A 31 4.11 -9.80 7.36
CA TRP A 31 4.89 -10.99 7.02
C TRP A 31 4.04 -12.27 7.11
N LYS A 32 4.03 -13.07 6.04
CA LYS A 32 3.35 -14.37 5.99
C LYS A 32 3.89 -15.34 7.04
N GLU A 33 5.17 -15.22 7.37
CA GLU A 33 5.83 -16.00 8.41
C GLU A 33 5.29 -15.70 9.82
N ASN A 34 4.75 -14.50 10.03
CA ASN A 34 4.16 -14.08 11.30
C ASN A 34 2.62 -14.13 11.27
N ASN A 35 1.99 -14.11 10.09
CA ASN A 35 0.55 -14.22 9.88
C ASN A 35 0.24 -14.93 8.56
N SER A 36 -0.03 -16.23 8.62
CA SER A 36 -0.30 -17.04 7.42
C SER A 36 -1.65 -16.77 6.75
N VAL A 37 -2.57 -16.07 7.44
CA VAL A 37 -3.92 -15.81 6.94
C VAL A 37 -3.97 -14.51 6.16
N ASN A 38 -3.41 -13.43 6.72
CA ASN A 38 -3.51 -12.08 6.14
C ASN A 38 -2.15 -11.47 5.77
N GLY A 39 -1.03 -12.17 6.02
CA GLY A 39 0.30 -11.71 5.61
C GLY A 39 0.41 -11.60 4.09
N LEU A 40 1.00 -10.49 3.63
CA LEU A 40 1.07 -10.13 2.21
C LEU A 40 2.48 -10.23 1.65
N LEU A 41 3.50 -10.08 2.50
CA LEU A 41 4.90 -10.11 2.14
C LEU A 41 5.57 -11.36 2.72
N THR A 42 6.59 -11.88 2.04
CA THR A 42 7.41 -12.98 2.55
C THR A 42 8.83 -12.45 2.79
N LYS A 43 9.43 -12.71 3.95
CA LYS A 43 10.79 -12.23 4.29
C LYS A 43 11.82 -12.71 3.26
N SER A 44 11.71 -13.97 2.82
CA SER A 44 12.64 -14.61 1.86
C SER A 44 12.61 -14.03 0.44
N THR A 45 11.56 -13.31 0.06
CA THR A 45 11.41 -12.68 -1.27
C THR A 45 11.59 -11.17 -1.18
N PHE A 46 11.00 -10.53 -0.17
CA PHE A 46 10.97 -9.08 -0.04
C PHE A 46 12.32 -8.51 0.40
N MET A 47 13.01 -9.13 1.37
CA MET A 47 14.28 -8.61 1.87
C MET A 47 15.39 -8.65 0.80
N PRO A 48 15.57 -9.74 0.03
CA PRO A 48 16.50 -9.73 -1.11
C PRO A 48 16.11 -8.72 -2.19
N PHE A 49 14.80 -8.52 -2.42
CA PHE A 49 14.30 -7.53 -3.36
C PHE A 49 14.71 -6.10 -2.95
N ILE A 50 14.44 -5.70 -1.70
CA ILE A 50 14.83 -4.39 -1.18
C ILE A 50 16.36 -4.20 -1.27
N LYS A 51 17.13 -5.21 -0.89
CA LYS A 51 18.60 -5.18 -0.96
C LYS A 51 19.15 -5.05 -2.40
N ALA A 52 18.40 -5.51 -3.40
CA ALA A 52 18.78 -5.44 -4.80
C ALA A 52 18.37 -4.12 -5.49
N LEU A 53 17.60 -3.27 -4.82
CA LEU A 53 17.18 -1.99 -5.38
C LEU A 53 18.38 -1.05 -5.59
N ARG A 54 18.30 -0.27 -6.66
CA ARG A 54 19.17 0.90 -6.83
C ARG A 54 18.74 1.98 -5.85
N ALA A 55 19.64 2.89 -5.49
CA ALA A 55 19.33 4.00 -4.59
C ALA A 55 18.07 4.79 -5.04
N GLU A 56 17.95 5.09 -6.34
CA GLU A 56 16.77 5.77 -6.90
C GLU A 56 15.46 4.98 -6.73
N ASP A 57 15.51 3.65 -6.86
CA ASP A 57 14.33 2.80 -6.73
C ASP A 57 13.98 2.54 -5.26
N TYR A 58 14.98 2.58 -4.37
CA TYR A 58 14.79 2.57 -2.93
C TYR A 58 14.05 3.82 -2.48
N GLU A 59 14.50 5.02 -2.88
CA GLU A 59 13.81 6.30 -2.56
C GLU A 59 12.34 6.30 -3.03
N HIS A 60 12.06 5.74 -4.21
CA HIS A 60 10.70 5.58 -4.69
C HIS A 60 9.86 4.61 -3.86
N THR A 61 10.49 3.53 -3.37
CA THR A 61 9.83 2.53 -2.52
C THR A 61 9.57 3.08 -1.13
N ASP A 62 10.53 3.79 -0.53
CA ASP A 62 10.35 4.51 0.74
C ASP A 62 9.21 5.53 0.65
N TYR A 63 9.21 6.37 -0.40
CA TYR A 63 8.11 7.30 -0.64
C TYR A 63 6.75 6.61 -0.76
N LEU A 64 6.69 5.44 -1.42
CA LEU A 64 5.47 4.64 -1.51
C LEU A 64 4.99 4.22 -0.11
N PHE A 65 5.86 3.72 0.76
CA PHE A 65 5.47 3.33 2.13
C PHE A 65 4.99 4.53 2.95
N GLN A 66 5.63 5.70 2.82
CA GLN A 66 5.16 6.94 3.45
C GLN A 66 3.74 7.31 3.01
N ILE A 67 3.42 7.18 1.71
CA ILE A 67 2.08 7.45 1.17
C ILE A 67 1.04 6.49 1.76
N LEU A 68 1.37 5.20 1.83
CA LEU A 68 0.48 4.16 2.38
C LEU A 68 0.24 4.38 3.87
N TRP A 69 1.29 4.70 4.63
CA TRP A 69 1.22 5.00 6.06
C TRP A 69 0.40 6.25 6.36
N GLN A 70 0.56 7.31 5.57
CA GLN A 70 -0.25 8.54 5.64
C GLN A 70 -1.70 8.36 5.17
N ARG A 71 -2.08 7.14 4.76
CA ARG A 71 -3.40 6.77 4.28
C ARG A 71 -3.84 7.60 3.06
N ALA A 72 -2.88 7.99 2.20
CA ALA A 72 -3.21 8.76 1.02
C ALA A 72 -4.04 7.92 0.03
N ARG A 73 -5.04 8.53 -0.59
CA ARG A 73 -5.93 7.84 -1.51
C ARG A 73 -5.30 7.73 -2.90
N PHE A 74 -5.25 6.53 -3.45
CA PHE A 74 -4.87 6.31 -4.83
C PHE A 74 -6.05 6.49 -5.78
N SER A 75 -5.75 6.92 -7.01
CA SER A 75 -6.61 6.69 -8.17
C SER A 75 -6.72 5.18 -8.38
N SER A 76 -7.92 4.68 -8.63
CA SER A 76 -8.26 3.25 -8.56
C SER A 76 -7.53 2.31 -9.53
N ARG A 77 -6.61 2.80 -10.38
CA ARG A 77 -5.90 1.98 -11.37
C ARG A 77 -4.40 2.21 -11.33
N LEU A 78 -3.66 1.13 -11.12
CA LEU A 78 -2.23 1.05 -11.41
C LEU A 78 -2.01 0.99 -12.92
N LYS A 79 -1.03 1.74 -13.42
CA LYS A 79 -0.65 1.75 -14.85
C LYS A 79 0.73 1.14 -15.02
N LEU A 80 0.86 0.09 -15.82
CA LEU A 80 2.17 -0.42 -16.19
C LEU A 80 2.90 0.61 -17.07
N LYS A 81 4.15 0.89 -16.75
CA LYS A 81 5.04 1.79 -17.47
C LYS A 81 6.43 1.17 -17.57
N THR A 82 7.25 1.71 -18.45
CA THR A 82 8.65 1.33 -18.61
C THR A 82 9.52 2.56 -18.36
N ASP A 83 10.60 2.40 -17.62
CA ASP A 83 11.56 3.47 -17.39
C ASP A 83 12.50 3.65 -18.61
N ARG A 84 13.41 4.62 -18.53
CA ARG A 84 14.39 4.85 -19.61
C ARG A 84 15.40 3.71 -19.75
N GLY A 85 15.57 2.89 -18.71
CA GLY A 85 16.46 1.73 -18.70
C GLY A 85 15.80 0.44 -19.18
N GLY A 86 14.53 0.47 -19.57
CA GLY A 86 13.77 -0.70 -20.03
C GLY A 86 13.14 -1.52 -18.91
N ASN A 87 13.21 -1.08 -17.64
CA ASN A 87 12.58 -1.81 -16.54
C ASN A 87 11.10 -1.44 -16.44
N SER A 88 10.26 -2.47 -16.31
CA SER A 88 8.83 -2.29 -16.08
C SER A 88 8.55 -1.93 -14.62
N TYR A 89 7.63 -1.00 -14.41
CA TYR A 89 7.15 -0.59 -13.10
C TYR A 89 5.66 -0.23 -13.17
N TYR A 90 4.98 -0.23 -12.02
CA TYR A 90 3.60 0.23 -11.91
C TYR A 90 3.57 1.67 -11.42
N TRP A 91 2.68 2.48 -11.98
CA TRP A 91 2.43 3.86 -11.57
C TRP A 91 1.05 3.96 -10.96
N GLY A 92 0.98 4.33 -9.68
CA GLY A 92 -0.26 4.67 -9.00
C GLY A 92 -0.42 6.18 -8.92
N GLY A 93 -1.48 6.74 -9.49
CA GLY A 93 -1.82 8.14 -9.26
C GLY A 93 -2.35 8.32 -7.84
N ILE A 94 -1.99 9.41 -7.17
CA ILE A 94 -2.44 9.75 -5.82
C ILE A 94 -3.36 10.96 -5.90
N TYR A 95 -4.49 10.89 -5.22
CA TYR A 95 -5.43 12.00 -5.15
C TYR A 95 -4.89 13.09 -4.22
N LYS A 96 -4.59 14.25 -4.78
CA LYS A 96 -4.28 15.48 -4.03
C LYS A 96 -5.24 16.59 -4.45
N PRO A 97 -5.76 17.41 -3.51
CA PRO A 97 -6.70 18.49 -3.84
C PRO A 97 -6.14 19.52 -4.82
N ASN A 98 -4.83 19.77 -4.78
CA ASN A 98 -4.18 20.88 -5.48
C ASN A 98 -3.15 20.43 -6.53
N GLY A 99 -3.20 19.18 -7.01
CA GLY A 99 -2.26 18.73 -8.02
C GLY A 99 -2.34 17.25 -8.37
N SER A 100 -1.57 16.86 -9.38
CA SER A 100 -1.34 15.46 -9.75
C SER A 100 -0.07 14.96 -9.10
N ASP A 101 -0.15 13.89 -8.34
CA ASP A 101 1.00 13.18 -7.80
C ASP A 101 0.86 11.68 -8.06
N GLY A 102 1.94 10.92 -7.87
CA GLY A 102 1.90 9.48 -7.97
C GLY A 102 3.13 8.80 -7.41
N ALA A 103 2.98 7.51 -7.17
CA ALA A 103 4.06 6.64 -6.69
C ALA A 103 4.50 5.69 -7.80
N LYS A 104 5.83 5.54 -7.92
CA LYS A 104 6.46 4.49 -8.71
C LYS A 104 6.53 3.25 -7.83
N ILE A 105 5.91 2.16 -8.27
CA ILE A 105 5.85 0.87 -7.58
C ILE A 105 6.70 -0.10 -8.39
N MET A 106 7.79 -0.56 -7.79
CA MET A 106 8.67 -1.55 -8.41
C MET A 106 7.92 -2.85 -8.71
N ALA A 107 8.31 -3.53 -9.78
CA ALA A 107 7.66 -4.76 -10.23
C ALA A 107 8.03 -5.97 -9.35
N ASN A 108 7.67 -5.92 -8.07
CA ASN A 108 7.66 -7.05 -7.15
C ASN A 108 6.20 -7.52 -6.96
N PRO A 109 5.86 -8.79 -7.23
CA PRO A 109 4.48 -9.26 -7.15
C PRO A 109 3.80 -9.07 -5.79
N GLU A 110 4.54 -9.25 -4.69
CA GLU A 110 4.01 -9.12 -3.33
C GLU A 110 3.77 -7.65 -2.96
N LEU A 111 4.71 -6.76 -3.32
CA LEU A 111 4.54 -5.32 -3.15
C LEU A 111 3.35 -4.79 -3.97
N VAL A 112 3.21 -5.23 -5.23
CA VAL A 112 2.07 -4.85 -6.07
C VAL A 112 0.76 -5.36 -5.49
N ASN A 113 0.73 -6.58 -4.93
CA ASN A 113 -0.44 -7.11 -4.24
C ASN A 113 -0.79 -6.31 -2.98
N LEU A 114 0.19 -5.94 -2.15
CA LEU A 114 -0.01 -5.07 -0.98
C LEU A 114 -0.67 -3.75 -1.39
N VAL A 115 -0.12 -3.08 -2.41
CA VAL A 115 -0.67 -1.82 -2.93
C VAL A 115 -2.08 -2.02 -3.50
N GLN A 116 -2.35 -3.11 -4.21
CA GLN A 116 -3.68 -3.38 -4.75
C GLN A 116 -4.72 -3.61 -3.63
N GLN A 117 -4.38 -4.35 -2.58
CA GLN A 117 -5.28 -4.54 -1.44
C GLN A 117 -5.53 -3.25 -0.66
N TYR A 118 -4.53 -2.39 -0.58
CA TYR A 118 -4.68 -1.03 -0.05
C TYR A 118 -5.63 -0.19 -0.91
N ILE A 119 -5.46 -0.19 -2.24
CA ILE A 119 -6.34 0.54 -3.18
C ILE A 119 -7.78 0.05 -3.09
N ASP A 120 -7.98 -1.26 -2.92
CA ASP A 120 -9.28 -1.89 -2.75
C ASP A 120 -9.94 -1.57 -1.39
N GLY A 121 -9.20 -0.92 -0.47
CA GLY A 121 -9.66 -0.61 0.88
C GLY A 121 -9.79 -1.85 1.78
N LYS A 122 -9.08 -2.94 1.45
CA LYS A 122 -9.07 -4.18 2.25
C LYS A 122 -8.11 -4.09 3.43
N VAL A 123 -7.00 -3.37 3.23
CA VAL A 123 -5.96 -3.20 4.24
C VAL A 123 -5.49 -1.75 4.33
N TYR A 124 -4.97 -1.36 5.48
CA TYR A 124 -4.08 -0.20 5.65
C TYR A 124 -2.83 -0.67 6.38
N ILE A 125 -1.74 0.10 6.26
CA ILE A 125 -0.52 -0.17 7.03
C ILE A 125 -0.35 0.91 8.10
N ASP A 126 0.25 0.55 9.24
CA ASP A 126 0.56 1.47 10.34
C ASP A 126 2.07 1.63 10.61
N PHE A 127 2.90 1.20 9.65
CA PHE A 127 4.36 1.18 9.71
C PHE A 127 4.97 1.84 8.46
N ASP A 128 6.23 2.29 8.57
CA ASP A 128 7.02 2.77 7.44
C ASP A 128 7.99 1.68 6.91
N LEU A 129 8.81 2.01 5.90
CA LEU A 129 9.72 1.04 5.30
C LEU A 129 10.83 0.60 6.27
N ASP A 130 11.30 1.49 7.14
CA ASP A 130 12.38 1.20 8.09
C ASP A 130 11.88 0.25 9.17
N ASP A 131 10.69 0.50 9.74
CA ASP A 131 10.00 -0.42 10.66
C ASP A 131 9.86 -1.83 10.05
N LEU A 132 9.51 -1.89 8.76
CA LEU A 132 9.36 -3.15 8.03
C LEU A 132 10.70 -3.87 7.87
N ILE A 133 11.77 -3.15 7.53
CA ILE A 133 13.11 -3.72 7.36
C ILE A 133 13.64 -4.25 8.69
N ASP A 134 13.48 -3.49 9.77
CA ASP A 134 13.90 -3.90 11.11
C ASP A 134 13.22 -5.19 11.55
N GLU A 135 11.90 -5.29 11.38
CA GLU A 135 11.15 -6.51 11.65
C GLU A 135 11.49 -7.64 10.65
N GLY A 136 11.93 -7.31 9.45
CA GLY A 136 12.44 -8.27 8.48
C GLY A 136 13.77 -8.90 8.90
N LEU A 137 14.62 -8.14 9.60
CA LEU A 137 15.94 -8.55 10.08
C LEU A 137 15.92 -9.30 11.42
N THR A 138 14.83 -9.22 12.19
CA THR A 138 14.68 -10.01 13.40
C THR A 138 14.60 -11.50 13.04
N GLU A 139 15.54 -12.28 13.60
CA GLU A 139 15.52 -13.74 13.56
C GLU A 139 14.29 -14.24 14.35
N GLN A 140 13.51 -15.16 13.76
CA GLN A 140 12.43 -15.87 14.46
C GLN A 140 13.00 -16.92 15.41
#